data_AF-A0A918TM11-F1
#
_entry.id   AF-A0A918TM11-F1
#
_cell.length_a   1.000
_cell.length_b   1.000
_cell.length_c   1.000
_cell.angle_alpha   90.00
_cell.angle_beta   90.00
_cell.angle_gamma   90.00
#
_symmetry.space_group_name_H-M   'P 1'
#
loop_
_entity.id
_entity.type
_entity.pdbx_description
1 polymer ?
#
loop_
_entity_poly.entity_id
_entity_poly.type
_entity_poly.pdbx_seq_one_letter_code
_entity_poly.pdbx_strand_id
1 'polypeptide(L)'
;MLQSTVTSHRTDAQGAVAACDLLGVDPGLRENLHRMTGMLAGAASTAETTAIERDMAHVLGRVVARRRAEPGDDLTSALLAGRQGYWAGVDDRELVGMLVRLAIAGHRS
;
A
#
# COMPACT_ATOMS: atom_id res chain seq x y z
N MET A 1 38.40 -7.51 5.01
CA MET A 1 37.54 -8.58 5.57
C MET A 1 36.10 -8.10 5.48
N LEU A 2 35.28 -8.85 4.76
CA LEU A 2 33.90 -8.57 4.39
C LEU A 2 32.95 -8.93 5.54
N GLN A 3 32.17 -7.98 6.07
CA GLN A 3 30.83 -8.24 6.62
C GLN A 3 30.06 -6.90 6.72
N SER A 4 29.23 -6.57 5.73
CA SER A 4 28.06 -5.66 5.89
C SER A 4 27.34 -5.50 4.55
N THR A 5 26.53 -6.48 4.16
CA THR A 5 25.60 -6.31 3.02
C THR A 5 24.35 -7.19 3.09
N VAL A 6 24.10 -7.88 4.21
CA VAL A 6 22.97 -8.83 4.33
C VAL A 6 21.84 -8.31 5.24
N THR A 7 22.04 -7.20 5.96
CA THR A 7 21.05 -6.71 6.94
C THR A 7 20.02 -5.73 6.36
N SER A 8 20.29 -5.06 5.22
CA SER A 8 19.39 -4.03 4.68
C SER A 8 18.11 -4.63 4.05
N HIS A 9 18.25 -5.68 3.25
CA HIS A 9 17.15 -6.24 2.46
C HIS A 9 16.02 -6.90 3.30
N ARG A 10 16.31 -7.24 4.57
CA ARG A 10 15.37 -7.93 5.47
C ARG A 10 14.48 -6.97 6.25
N THR A 11 14.92 -5.74 6.47
CA THR A 11 14.16 -4.72 7.22
C THR A 11 13.09 -4.09 6.30
N ASP A 12 13.46 -3.77 5.06
CA ASP A 12 12.58 -3.17 4.05
C ASP A 12 11.39 -4.08 3.67
N ALA A 13 11.61 -5.40 3.68
CA ALA A 13 10.56 -6.39 3.46
C ALA A 13 9.61 -6.50 4.67
N GLN A 14 10.11 -6.34 5.89
CA GLN A 14 9.31 -6.46 7.12
C GLN A 14 8.39 -5.23 7.31
N GLY A 15 8.85 -4.02 6.97
CA GLY A 15 8.06 -2.78 7.00
C GLY A 15 6.91 -2.78 5.98
N ALA A 16 7.18 -3.24 4.75
CA ALA A 16 6.16 -3.37 3.71
C ALA A 16 5.11 -4.44 4.04
N VAL A 17 5.52 -5.55 4.67
CA VAL A 17 4.60 -6.62 5.10
C VAL A 17 3.71 -6.15 6.27
N ALA A 18 4.27 -5.44 7.26
CA ALA A 18 3.47 -4.90 8.36
C ALA A 18 2.42 -3.87 7.89
N ALA A 19 2.75 -3.03 6.91
CA ALA A 19 1.81 -2.09 6.30
C ALA A 19 0.71 -2.81 5.50
N CYS A 20 1.05 -3.84 4.71
CA CYS A 20 0.06 -4.56 3.90
C CYS A 20 -0.97 -5.31 4.75
N ASP A 21 -0.55 -5.90 5.86
CA ASP A 21 -1.43 -6.60 6.79
C ASP A 21 -2.39 -5.61 7.46
N LEU A 22 -1.87 -4.45 7.87
CA LEU A 22 -2.66 -3.36 8.45
C LEU A 22 -3.67 -2.79 7.44
N LEU A 23 -3.34 -2.74 6.15
CA LEU A 23 -4.22 -2.24 5.09
C LEU A 23 -5.32 -3.24 4.68
N GLY A 24 -5.32 -4.46 5.23
CA GLY A 24 -6.31 -5.49 4.88
C GLY A 24 -6.05 -6.14 3.53
N VAL A 25 -4.81 -6.06 3.00
CA VAL A 25 -4.40 -6.66 1.73
C VAL A 25 -4.34 -8.18 1.87
N ASP A 26 -5.09 -8.88 1.01
CA ASP A 26 -5.06 -10.34 0.94
C ASP A 26 -3.62 -10.85 0.69
N PRO A 27 -3.18 -11.96 1.31
CA PRO A 27 -1.81 -12.47 1.19
C PRO A 27 -1.30 -12.58 -0.25
N GLY A 28 -2.15 -13.00 -1.19
CA GLY A 28 -1.80 -13.12 -2.62
C GLY A 28 -1.54 -11.79 -3.35
N LEU A 29 -1.91 -10.65 -2.76
CA LEU A 29 -1.66 -9.31 -3.32
C LEU A 29 -0.45 -8.61 -2.68
N ARG A 30 0.05 -9.13 -1.55
CA ARG A 30 1.17 -8.52 -0.80
C ARG A 30 2.47 -8.54 -1.60
N GLU A 31 2.78 -9.67 -2.24
CA GLU A 31 3.98 -9.78 -3.09
C GLU A 31 3.90 -8.81 -4.28
N ASN A 32 2.71 -8.64 -4.85
CA ASN A 32 2.51 -7.70 -5.95
C ASN A 32 2.73 -6.24 -5.51
N LEU A 33 2.16 -5.84 -4.37
CA LEU A 33 2.42 -4.50 -3.80
C LEU A 33 3.89 -4.28 -3.46
N HIS A 34 4.56 -5.27 -2.86
CA HIS A 34 5.99 -5.18 -2.56
C HIS A 34 6.84 -5.03 -3.83
N ARG A 35 6.48 -5.75 -4.90
CA ARG A 35 7.15 -5.63 -6.20
C ARG A 35 6.94 -4.24 -6.80
N MET A 36 5.71 -3.72 -6.76
CA MET A 36 5.39 -2.37 -7.27
C MET A 36 6.10 -1.27 -6.50
N THR A 37 6.18 -1.34 -5.16
CA THR A 37 6.94 -0.36 -4.38
C THR A 37 8.44 -0.43 -4.68
N GLY A 38 8.99 -1.62 -4.91
CA GLY A 38 10.37 -1.80 -5.37
C GLY A 38 10.62 -1.22 -6.77
N MET A 39 9.68 -1.39 -7.71
CA MET A 39 9.76 -0.73 -9.03
C MET A 39 9.72 0.80 -8.91
N LEU A 40 8.91 1.33 -7.99
CA LEU A 40 8.79 2.76 -7.75
C LEU A 40 10.12 3.38 -7.27
N ALA A 41 10.88 2.65 -6.43
CA ALA A 41 12.19 3.07 -5.97
C ALA A 41 13.25 3.14 -7.08
N GLY A 42 13.08 2.35 -8.16
CA GLY A 42 13.96 2.31 -9.32
C GLY A 42 13.47 3.10 -10.54
N ALA A 43 12.33 3.80 -10.45
CA ALA A 43 11.76 4.53 -11.58
C ALA A 43 12.67 5.67 -12.04
N ALA A 44 12.91 5.78 -13.36
CA ALA A 44 13.82 6.76 -13.94
C ALA A 44 13.10 8.02 -14.46
N SER A 45 11.77 7.99 -14.51
CA SER A 45 10.95 9.07 -15.05
C SER A 45 9.62 9.24 -14.32
N THR A 46 9.09 10.46 -14.35
CA THR A 46 7.75 10.77 -13.84
C THR A 46 6.65 9.93 -14.50
N ALA A 47 6.84 9.57 -15.78
CA ALA A 47 5.89 8.74 -16.52
C ALA A 47 5.85 7.31 -15.96
N GLU A 48 7.01 6.72 -15.65
CA GLU A 48 7.11 5.41 -15.00
C GLU A 48 6.54 5.45 -13.59
N THR A 49 6.90 6.45 -12.78
CA THR A 49 6.32 6.66 -11.44
C THR A 49 4.79 6.68 -11.51
N THR A 50 4.22 7.48 -12.43
CA THR A 50 2.77 7.62 -12.59
C THR A 50 2.11 6.31 -13.02
N ALA A 51 2.76 5.54 -13.90
CA ALA A 51 2.26 4.24 -14.33
C ALA A 51 2.19 3.24 -13.16
N ILE A 52 3.27 3.16 -12.37
CA ILE A 52 3.35 2.26 -11.21
C ILE A 52 2.31 2.65 -10.15
N GLU A 53 2.19 3.94 -9.83
CA GLU A 53 1.18 4.43 -8.87
C GLU A 53 -0.25 4.13 -9.33
N ARG A 54 -0.53 4.20 -10.64
CA ARG A 54 -1.83 3.83 -11.22
C ARG A 54 -2.12 2.33 -11.08
N ASP A 55 -1.12 1.49 -11.26
CA ASP A 55 -1.26 0.03 -11.08
C ASP A 55 -1.47 -0.32 -9.61
N MET A 56 -0.76 0.35 -8.69
CA MET A 56 -1.01 0.25 -7.25
C MET A 56 -2.43 0.69 -6.89
N ALA A 57 -2.92 1.78 -7.49
CA ALA A 57 -4.28 2.27 -7.27
C ALA A 57 -5.34 1.24 -7.72
N HIS A 58 -5.11 0.52 -8.83
CA HIS A 58 -6.01 -0.57 -9.24
C HIS A 58 -6.05 -1.71 -8.23
N VAL A 59 -4.88 -2.14 -7.72
CA VAL A 59 -4.81 -3.22 -6.73
C VAL A 59 -5.50 -2.81 -5.43
N LEU A 60 -5.23 -1.61 -4.94
CA LEU A 60 -5.82 -1.11 -3.68
C LEU A 60 -7.31 -0.77 -3.85
N GLY A 61 -7.76 -0.39 -5.04
CA GLY A 61 -9.17 -0.26 -5.36
C GLY A 61 -9.95 -1.57 -5.19
N ARG A 62 -9.34 -2.72 -5.54
CA ARG A 62 -9.94 -4.03 -5.29
C ARG A 62 -10.06 -4.34 -3.80
N VAL A 63 -9.09 -3.93 -2.99
CA VAL A 63 -9.13 -4.09 -1.53
C VAL A 63 -10.27 -3.25 -0.94
N VAL A 64 -10.39 -1.98 -1.34
CA VAL A 64 -11.48 -1.10 -0.90
C VAL A 64 -12.85 -1.68 -1.27
N ALA A 65 -13.02 -2.16 -2.51
CA ALA A 65 -14.28 -2.76 -2.95
C ALA A 65 -14.63 -4.01 -2.12
N ARG A 66 -13.65 -4.86 -1.83
CA ARG A 66 -13.81 -6.06 -1.00
C ARG A 66 -14.18 -5.71 0.44
N ARG A 67 -13.47 -4.77 1.08
CA ARG A 67 -13.75 -4.36 2.47
C ARG A 67 -15.04 -3.57 2.63
N ARG A 68 -15.53 -2.92 1.57
CA ARG A 68 -16.89 -2.38 1.58
C ARG A 68 -17.96 -3.47 1.63
N ALA A 69 -17.78 -4.55 0.88
CA ALA A 69 -18.72 -5.67 0.88
C ALA A 69 -18.59 -6.52 2.15
N GLU A 70 -17.37 -6.72 2.62
CA GLU A 70 -17.03 -7.57 3.77
C GLU A 70 -16.02 -6.84 4.67
N PRO A 71 -16.49 -5.98 5.59
CA PRO A 71 -15.62 -5.29 6.54
C PRO A 71 -14.82 -6.27 7.39
N GLY A 72 -13.54 -5.95 7.62
CA GLY A 72 -12.61 -6.71 8.47
C GLY A 72 -12.03 -5.87 9.60
N ASP A 73 -11.13 -6.47 10.37
CA ASP A 73 -10.36 -5.79 11.41
C ASP A 73 -9.05 -5.22 10.82
N ASP A 74 -9.20 -4.30 9.88
CA ASP A 74 -8.08 -3.66 9.18
C ASP A 74 -8.33 -2.15 9.00
N LEU A 75 -7.26 -1.42 8.69
CA LEU A 75 -7.28 0.03 8.53
C LEU A 75 -8.22 0.46 7.40
N THR A 76 -8.32 -0.30 6.31
CA THR A 76 -9.21 0.03 5.19
C THR A 76 -10.68 -0.02 5.63
N SER A 77 -11.05 -1.03 6.39
CA SER A 77 -12.39 -1.20 6.96
C SER A 77 -12.68 -0.13 8.01
N ALA A 78 -11.71 0.19 8.87
CA ALA A 78 -11.83 1.26 9.85
C ALA A 78 -12.02 2.64 9.17
N LEU A 79 -11.28 2.93 8.10
CA LEU A 79 -11.42 4.16 7.33
C LEU A 79 -12.76 4.24 6.60
N LEU A 80 -13.25 3.12 6.06
CA LEU A 80 -14.58 3.05 5.42
C LEU A 80 -15.70 3.31 6.43
N ALA A 81 -15.62 2.73 7.63
CA ALA A 81 -16.60 2.93 8.70
C ALA A 81 -16.52 4.34 9.32
N GLY A 82 -15.32 4.90 9.39
CA GLY A 82 -15.01 6.19 10.02
C GLY A 82 -15.26 7.43 9.15
N ARG A 83 -15.93 7.30 7.99
CA ARG A 83 -16.31 8.41 7.11
C ARG A 83 -17.37 9.32 7.74
N GLN A 84 -16.98 10.03 8.78
CA GLN A 84 -17.77 11.02 9.50
C GLN A 84 -16.87 12.21 9.85
N GLY A 85 -17.45 13.39 10.09
CA GLY A 85 -16.68 14.61 10.39
C GLY A 85 -15.72 14.98 9.25
N TYR A 86 -14.44 15.19 9.55
CA TYR A 86 -13.40 15.54 8.56
C TYR A 86 -13.25 14.54 7.40
N TRP A 87 -13.70 13.29 7.60
CA TRP A 87 -13.63 12.22 6.60
C TRP A 87 -14.93 12.02 5.82
N ALA A 88 -15.98 12.80 6.09
CA ALA A 88 -17.30 12.62 5.49
C ALA A 88 -17.31 12.90 3.97
N GLY A 89 -16.39 13.72 3.47
CA GLY A 89 -16.27 14.06 2.05
C GLY A 89 -15.32 13.16 1.26
N VAL A 90 -14.55 12.30 1.92
CA VAL A 90 -13.53 11.50 1.24
C VAL A 90 -14.20 10.49 0.33
N ASP A 91 -13.95 10.54 -0.97
CA ASP A 91 -14.46 9.56 -1.93
C ASP A 91 -13.50 8.35 -2.07
N ASP A 92 -13.91 7.35 -2.85
CA ASP A 92 -13.14 6.10 -2.96
C ASP A 92 -11.81 6.29 -3.66
N ARG A 93 -11.74 7.24 -4.58
CA ARG A 93 -10.51 7.57 -5.29
C ARG A 93 -9.52 8.23 -4.34
N GLU A 94 -10.01 9.13 -3.48
CA GLU A 94 -9.21 9.77 -2.45
C GLU A 94 -8.71 8.76 -1.40
N LEU A 95 -9.59 7.85 -0.95
CA LEU A 95 -9.21 6.76 -0.06
C LEU A 95 -8.13 5.89 -0.71
N VAL A 96 -8.31 5.45 -1.95
CA VAL A 96 -7.31 4.66 -2.68
C VAL A 96 -5.98 5.42 -2.79
N GLY A 97 -6.01 6.71 -3.11
CA GLY A 97 -4.80 7.55 -3.15
C GLY A 97 -4.10 7.67 -1.79
N MET A 98 -4.84 7.64 -0.68
CA MET A 98 -4.24 7.55 0.66
C MET A 98 -3.60 6.19 0.90
N LEU A 99 -4.28 5.10 0.55
CA LEU A 99 -3.73 3.75 0.69
C LEU A 99 -2.46 3.55 -0.15
N VAL A 100 -2.40 4.12 -1.37
CA VAL A 100 -1.18 4.13 -2.20
C VAL A 100 -0.04 4.83 -1.46
N ARG A 101 -0.28 6.02 -0.90
CA ARG A 101 0.73 6.76 -0.12
C ARG A 101 1.21 6.00 1.12
N LEU A 102 0.30 5.32 1.82
CA LEU A 102 0.63 4.49 2.98
C LEU A 102 1.46 3.25 2.59
N ALA A 103 1.10 2.59 1.48
CA ALA A 103 1.86 1.46 0.94
C ALA A 103 3.28 1.87 0.51
N ILE A 104 3.43 3.04 -0.12
CA ILE A 104 4.73 3.60 -0.48
C ILE A 104 5.54 3.97 0.76
N ALA A 105 4.90 4.59 1.76
CA ALA A 105 5.57 4.97 3.00
C ALA A 105 6.14 3.76 3.76
N GLY A 106 5.39 2.64 3.79
CA GLY A 106 5.83 1.39 4.41
C GLY A 106 6.99 0.68 3.69
N HIS A 107 7.37 1.10 2.47
CA HIS A 107 8.54 0.56 1.77
C HIS A 107 9.86 1.15 2.28
N ARG A 108 9.85 2.34 2.90
CA ARG A 108 11.06 3.07 3.32
C ARG A 108 11.42 2.90 4.81
N SER A 109 10.74 2.00 5.52
CA SER A 109 10.88 1.78 6.96
C SER A 109 11.63 0.49 7.28
#